data_AF-A0A318AJI3-F1
#
_entry.id   AF-A0A318AJI3-F1
#
_cell.length_a   1.000
_cell.length_b   1.000
_cell.length_c   1.000
_cell.angle_alpha   90.00
_cell.angle_beta   90.00
_cell.angle_gamma   90.00
#
_symmetry.space_group_name_H-M   'P 1'
#
loop_
_entity.id
_entity.type
_entity.pdbx_description
1 polymer ?
#
loop_
_entity_poly.entity_id
_entity_poly.type
_entity_poly.pdbx_seq_one_letter_code
_entity_poly.pdbx_strand_id
1 'polypeptide(L)'
;MTVFPPEENPPAPPVAGETDRDRPSLRQPIVTAVGAVCLGALVGFLGNVVHFNVVWIGSVALPWGVVLALGLVVLAAFWLTSLTDRLWASAVTILASYGMACLMAFWPGADVFSVPVSALAWQMMPVEVIAEAAWLLGIPVVGVVTMVILRVQLFSPRGAKTQQSTAQHESEPCSSTSPDTSASHGAHRPQQH
;
A
#
# COMPACT_ATOMS: atom_id res chain seq x y z
N MET A 1 -70.72 16.49 18.50
CA MET A 1 -69.38 16.38 17.88
C MET A 1 -68.60 15.34 18.67
N THR A 2 -68.58 14.11 18.19
CA THR A 2 -67.79 13.01 18.76
C THR A 2 -66.44 13.00 18.06
N VAL A 3 -65.39 13.41 18.78
CA VAL A 3 -64.00 13.35 18.33
C VAL A 3 -63.55 11.89 18.43
N PHE A 4 -63.26 11.26 17.30
CA PHE A 4 -62.64 9.93 17.28
C PHE A 4 -61.16 10.06 17.65
N PRO A 5 -60.62 9.21 18.55
CA PRO A 5 -59.20 9.19 18.84
C PRO A 5 -58.41 8.72 17.60
N PRO A 6 -57.16 9.20 17.43
CA PRO A 6 -56.31 8.79 16.32
C PRO A 6 -56.03 7.28 16.38
N GLU A 7 -56.22 6.63 15.23
CA GLU A 7 -55.94 5.22 15.02
C GLU A 7 -54.44 4.96 15.23
N GLU A 8 -54.10 4.28 16.32
CA GLU A 8 -52.72 3.97 16.69
C GLU A 8 -52.18 2.92 15.73
N ASN A 9 -51.35 3.38 14.78
CA ASN A 9 -50.77 2.54 13.74
C ASN A 9 -49.89 1.47 14.40
N PRO A 10 -50.16 0.16 14.19
CA PRO A 10 -49.40 -0.89 14.86
C PRO A 10 -47.91 -0.77 14.51
N PRO A 11 -47.01 -1.02 15.48
CA PRO A 11 -45.58 -0.94 15.24
C PRO A 11 -45.21 -1.89 14.09
N ALA A 12 -44.51 -1.33 13.09
CA ALA A 12 -44.05 -2.10 11.94
C ALA A 12 -43.28 -3.35 12.42
N PRO A 13 -43.54 -4.52 11.83
CA PRO A 13 -42.84 -5.74 12.21
C PRO A 13 -41.33 -5.52 12.07
N PRO A 14 -40.52 -6.01 13.02
CA PRO A 14 -39.07 -5.94 12.91
C PRO A 14 -38.66 -6.61 11.59
N VAL A 15 -37.94 -5.87 10.75
CA VAL A 15 -37.47 -6.35 9.45
C VAL A 15 -36.59 -7.59 9.69
N ALA A 16 -37.17 -8.76 9.48
CA ALA A 16 -36.52 -10.05 9.61
C ALA A 16 -35.52 -10.21 8.46
N GLY A 17 -34.30 -9.68 8.64
CA GLY A 17 -33.26 -9.79 7.61
C GLY A 17 -31.93 -9.09 7.92
N GLU A 18 -31.85 -8.28 8.97
CA GLU A 18 -30.74 -7.32 9.14
C GLU A 18 -29.75 -7.69 10.26
N THR A 19 -29.52 -8.99 10.52
CA THR A 19 -28.68 -9.39 11.67
C THR A 19 -27.56 -10.39 11.40
N ASP A 20 -27.13 -10.66 10.16
CA ASP A 20 -25.96 -11.57 9.98
C ASP A 20 -25.02 -11.28 8.80
N ARG A 21 -25.04 -10.07 8.20
CA ARG A 21 -24.04 -9.69 7.17
C ARG A 21 -22.84 -8.89 7.69
N ASP A 22 -22.92 -8.36 8.91
CA ASP A 22 -21.90 -7.45 9.45
C ASP A 22 -20.92 -8.08 10.44
N ARG A 23 -20.93 -9.41 10.61
CA ARG A 23 -19.86 -10.06 11.36
C ARG A 23 -18.60 -10.05 10.49
N PRO A 24 -17.51 -9.35 10.89
CA PRO A 24 -16.28 -9.37 10.13
C PRO A 24 -15.81 -10.81 10.01
N SER A 25 -15.85 -11.36 8.79
CA SER A 25 -15.48 -12.75 8.58
C SER A 25 -14.00 -12.91 8.94
N LEU A 26 -13.69 -13.73 9.95
CA LEU A 26 -12.31 -14.07 10.34
C LEU A 26 -11.49 -14.65 9.19
N ARG A 27 -12.16 -15.09 8.11
CA ARG A 27 -11.54 -15.60 6.88
C ARG A 27 -10.69 -14.55 6.17
N GLN A 28 -11.12 -13.29 6.11
CA GLN A 28 -10.38 -12.26 5.39
C GLN A 28 -8.99 -11.96 5.97
N PRO A 29 -8.80 -11.71 7.29
CA PRO A 29 -7.47 -11.49 7.85
C PRO A 29 -6.56 -12.72 7.70
N ILE A 30 -7.11 -13.93 7.81
CA ILE A 30 -6.32 -15.16 7.63
C ILE A 30 -5.81 -15.26 6.19
N VAL A 31 -6.68 -15.07 5.18
CA VAL A 31 -6.28 -15.11 3.77
C VAL A 31 -5.24 -14.03 3.46
N THR A 32 -5.40 -12.82 4.01
CA THR A 32 -4.40 -11.76 3.88
C THR A 32 -3.06 -12.16 4.51
N ALA A 33 -3.07 -12.77 5.69
CA ALA A 33 -1.85 -13.18 6.38
C ALA A 33 -1.11 -14.29 5.59
N VAL A 34 -1.84 -15.29 5.11
CA VAL A 34 -1.28 -16.36 4.27
C VAL A 34 -0.69 -15.78 2.99
N GLY A 35 -1.43 -14.91 2.29
CA GLY A 35 -0.95 -14.22 1.10
C GLY A 35 0.30 -13.39 1.36
N ALA A 36 0.34 -12.67 2.50
CA ALA A 36 1.50 -11.87 2.92
C ALA A 36 2.74 -12.72 3.15
N VAL A 37 2.59 -13.85 3.85
CA VAL A 37 3.69 -14.80 4.12
C VAL A 37 4.19 -15.43 2.82
N CYS A 38 3.29 -15.94 1.97
CA CYS A 38 3.66 -16.57 0.71
C CYS A 38 4.38 -15.58 -0.23
N LEU A 39 3.85 -14.36 -0.38
CA LEU A 39 4.46 -13.32 -1.19
C LEU A 39 5.83 -12.92 -0.62
N GLY A 40 5.92 -12.72 0.69
CA GLY A 40 7.17 -12.36 1.36
C GLY A 40 8.23 -13.43 1.21
N ALA A 41 7.89 -14.71 1.42
CA ALA A 41 8.80 -15.83 1.24
C ALA A 41 9.28 -15.95 -0.21
N LEU A 42 8.37 -15.83 -1.19
CA LEU A 42 8.74 -15.85 -2.61
C LEU A 42 9.71 -14.72 -2.96
N VAL A 43 9.42 -13.50 -2.51
CA VAL A 43 10.27 -12.33 -2.77
C VAL A 43 11.63 -12.44 -2.06
N GLY A 44 11.66 -12.96 -0.83
CA GLY A 44 12.92 -13.21 -0.11
C GLY A 44 13.78 -14.25 -0.83
N PHE A 45 13.16 -15.31 -1.35
CA PHE A 45 13.85 -16.31 -2.18
C PHE A 45 14.42 -15.70 -3.47
N LEU A 46 13.60 -14.99 -4.24
CA LEU A 46 14.05 -14.32 -5.47
C LEU A 46 15.15 -13.29 -5.19
N GLY A 47 15.04 -12.56 -4.08
CA GLY A 47 16.06 -11.64 -3.58
C GLY A 47 17.40 -12.33 -3.37
N ASN A 48 17.42 -13.49 -2.71
CA ASN A 48 18.65 -14.28 -2.54
C ASN A 48 19.27 -14.69 -3.88
N VAL A 49 18.46 -15.08 -4.88
CA VAL A 49 18.98 -15.46 -6.19
C VAL A 49 19.65 -14.27 -6.90
N VAL A 50 19.13 -13.06 -6.73
CA VAL A 50 19.60 -11.89 -7.49
C VAL A 50 20.62 -11.01 -6.75
N HIS A 51 20.73 -11.09 -5.43
CA HIS A 51 21.49 -10.07 -4.67
C HIS A 51 23.01 -10.07 -4.94
N PHE A 52 23.59 -11.19 -5.35
CA PHE A 52 25.00 -11.29 -5.76
C PHE A 52 25.29 -10.81 -7.18
N ASN A 53 24.32 -10.24 -7.90
CA ASN A 53 24.59 -9.67 -9.20
C ASN A 53 25.44 -8.39 -9.08
N VAL A 54 26.65 -8.49 -9.64
CA VAL A 54 27.65 -7.41 -9.67
C VAL A 54 27.90 -7.03 -11.12
N VAL A 55 28.03 -5.72 -11.37
CA VAL A 55 28.57 -5.21 -12.63
C VAL A 55 29.89 -4.52 -12.36
N TRP A 56 30.89 -4.77 -13.20
CA TRP A 56 32.21 -4.15 -13.12
C TRP A 56 32.30 -2.97 -14.08
N ILE A 57 32.60 -1.79 -13.55
CA ILE A 57 32.81 -0.56 -14.33
C ILE A 57 34.24 -0.10 -14.07
N GLY A 58 35.15 -0.47 -14.98
CA GLY A 58 36.58 -0.30 -14.76
C GLY A 58 37.05 -1.16 -13.59
N SER A 59 37.57 -0.52 -12.53
CA SER A 59 38.02 -1.18 -11.29
C SER A 59 36.99 -1.14 -10.16
N VAL A 60 35.79 -0.61 -10.39
CA VAL A 60 34.73 -0.49 -9.37
C VAL A 60 33.69 -1.59 -9.59
N ALA A 61 33.46 -2.38 -8.56
CA ALA A 61 32.36 -3.34 -8.49
C ALA A 61 31.10 -2.67 -7.95
N LEU A 62 29.99 -2.77 -8.70
CA LEU A 62 28.70 -2.24 -8.28
C LEU A 62 27.72 -3.41 -8.04
N PRO A 63 27.36 -3.74 -6.78
CA PRO A 63 26.42 -4.80 -6.44
C PRO A 63 24.97 -4.35 -6.64
N TRP A 64 24.56 -4.14 -7.90
CA TRP A 64 23.21 -3.69 -8.25
C TRP A 64 22.13 -4.72 -7.89
N GLY A 65 22.49 -6.00 -7.76
CA GLY A 65 21.60 -7.07 -7.34
C GLY A 65 20.92 -6.77 -6.00
N VAL A 66 21.64 -6.25 -5.01
CA VAL A 66 21.08 -5.87 -3.70
C VAL A 66 20.02 -4.79 -3.84
N VAL A 67 20.26 -3.79 -4.67
CA VAL A 67 19.30 -2.70 -4.89
C VAL A 67 18.00 -3.25 -5.49
N LEU A 68 18.09 -4.16 -6.45
CA LEU A 68 16.92 -4.82 -7.01
C LEU A 68 16.21 -5.72 -6.01
N ALA A 69 16.96 -6.52 -5.24
CA ALA A 69 16.39 -7.41 -4.24
C ALA A 69 15.59 -6.61 -3.18
N LEU A 70 16.16 -5.52 -2.67
CA LEU A 70 15.48 -4.63 -1.73
C LEU A 70 14.29 -3.92 -2.40
N GLY A 71 14.43 -3.51 -3.65
CA GLY A 71 13.33 -2.94 -4.44
C GLY A 71 12.15 -3.90 -4.58
N LEU A 72 12.38 -5.21 -4.77
CA LEU A 72 11.33 -6.23 -4.81
C LEU A 72 10.60 -6.34 -3.47
N VAL A 73 11.31 -6.32 -2.35
CA VAL A 73 10.70 -6.34 -1.00
C VAL A 73 9.79 -5.14 -0.81
N VAL A 74 10.28 -3.94 -1.14
CA VAL A 74 9.50 -2.70 -1.05
C VAL A 74 8.27 -2.78 -1.96
N LEU A 75 8.45 -3.15 -3.24
CA LEU A 75 7.36 -3.23 -4.20
C LEU A 75 6.27 -4.21 -3.75
N ALA A 76 6.64 -5.39 -3.27
CA ALA A 76 5.70 -6.40 -2.77
C ALA A 76 4.92 -5.91 -1.54
N ALA A 77 5.63 -5.25 -0.61
CA ALA A 77 5.04 -4.63 0.58
C ALA A 77 4.02 -3.53 0.21
N PHE A 78 4.38 -2.64 -0.72
CA PHE A 78 3.47 -1.61 -1.24
C PHE A 78 2.28 -2.19 -1.99
N TRP A 79 2.53 -3.15 -2.89
CA TRP A 79 1.49 -3.83 -3.67
C TRP A 79 0.45 -4.47 -2.76
N LEU A 80 0.88 -5.27 -1.78
CA LEU A 80 -0.06 -5.95 -0.90
C LEU A 80 -0.82 -4.98 0.02
N THR A 81 -0.17 -3.93 0.51
CA THR A 81 -0.86 -2.89 1.29
C THR A 81 -1.92 -2.19 0.45
N SER A 82 -1.62 -1.90 -0.82
CA SER A 82 -2.55 -1.24 -1.74
C SER A 82 -3.75 -2.12 -2.11
N LEU A 83 -3.59 -3.45 -2.09
CA LEU A 83 -4.69 -4.39 -2.34
C LEU A 83 -5.58 -4.65 -1.11
N THR A 84 -5.07 -4.42 0.10
CA THR A 84 -5.73 -4.87 1.34
C THR A 84 -6.09 -3.74 2.29
N ASP A 85 -5.58 -2.53 2.05
CA ASP A 85 -5.68 -1.36 2.93
C ASP A 85 -5.21 -1.65 4.37
N ARG A 86 -4.31 -2.63 4.54
CA ARG A 86 -3.85 -3.13 5.83
C ARG A 86 -2.35 -2.97 5.97
N LEU A 87 -1.91 -2.01 6.78
CA LEU A 87 -0.50 -1.78 7.10
C LEU A 87 0.20 -3.04 7.63
N TRP A 88 -0.48 -3.82 8.47
CA TRP A 88 0.10 -5.02 9.05
C TRP A 88 0.44 -6.09 8.00
N ALA A 89 -0.26 -6.12 6.86
CA ALA A 89 0.01 -7.08 5.79
C ALA A 89 1.41 -6.88 5.21
N SER A 90 1.81 -5.62 5.00
CA SER A 90 3.18 -5.31 4.56
C SER A 90 4.24 -5.68 5.60
N ALA A 91 3.96 -5.50 6.89
CA ALA A 91 4.89 -5.91 7.94
C ALA A 91 5.11 -7.42 7.94
N VAL A 92 4.04 -8.20 7.76
CA VAL A 92 4.13 -9.66 7.63
C VAL A 92 4.91 -10.06 6.36
N THR A 93 4.68 -9.38 5.23
CA THR A 93 5.44 -9.62 3.99
C THR A 93 6.94 -9.37 4.18
N ILE A 94 7.31 -8.23 4.76
CA ILE A 94 8.72 -7.90 5.04
C ILE A 94 9.36 -8.92 5.99
N LEU A 95 8.64 -9.29 7.06
CA LEU A 95 9.14 -10.26 8.03
C LEU A 95 9.33 -11.65 7.40
N ALA A 96 8.41 -12.07 6.54
CA ALA A 96 8.52 -13.33 5.80
C ALA A 96 9.68 -13.30 4.79
N SER A 97 9.91 -12.17 4.10
CA SER A 97 11.09 -12.00 3.23
C SER A 97 12.39 -12.08 4.01
N TYR A 98 12.47 -11.42 5.16
CA TYR A 98 13.64 -11.48 6.04
C TYR A 98 13.86 -12.90 6.58
N GLY A 99 12.80 -13.56 7.04
CA GLY A 99 12.86 -14.93 7.51
C GLY A 99 13.36 -15.89 6.43
N MET A 100 12.93 -15.72 5.18
CA MET A 100 13.44 -16.49 4.04
C MET A 100 14.91 -16.18 3.72
N ALA A 101 15.32 -14.91 3.82
CA ALA A 101 16.72 -14.51 3.67
C ALA A 101 17.61 -15.20 4.71
N CYS A 102 17.23 -15.12 6.00
CA CYS A 102 17.93 -15.82 7.06
C CYS A 102 17.92 -17.34 6.88
N LEU A 103 16.79 -17.93 6.49
CA LEU A 103 16.69 -19.37 6.26
C LEU A 103 17.69 -19.84 5.21
N MET A 104 17.85 -19.08 4.12
CA MET A 104 18.81 -19.40 3.05
C MET A 104 20.25 -19.16 3.49
N ALA A 105 20.52 -18.08 4.23
CA ALA A 105 21.86 -17.77 4.75
C ALA A 105 22.36 -18.81 5.77
N PHE A 106 21.46 -19.46 6.50
CA PHE A 106 21.81 -20.48 7.50
C PHE A 106 21.46 -21.91 7.05
N TRP A 107 21.12 -22.11 5.77
CA TRP A 107 20.77 -23.42 5.24
C TRP A 107 21.98 -24.37 5.22
N PRO A 108 21.83 -25.67 5.55
CA PRO A 108 22.91 -26.64 5.35
C PRO A 108 23.27 -26.75 3.85
N GLY A 109 24.45 -26.28 3.46
CA GLY A 109 24.84 -26.10 2.06
C GLY A 109 24.57 -24.69 1.50
N ALA A 110 24.44 -23.70 2.38
CA ALA A 110 24.27 -22.28 2.05
C ALA A 110 25.44 -21.67 1.28
N ASP A 111 26.53 -22.40 1.05
CA ASP A 111 27.67 -21.99 0.22
C ASP A 111 27.26 -21.53 -1.20
N VAL A 112 26.05 -21.93 -1.64
CA VAL A 112 25.47 -21.55 -2.93
C VAL A 112 24.70 -20.22 -2.87
N PHE A 113 24.16 -19.84 -1.71
CA PHE A 113 23.20 -18.74 -1.56
C PHE A 113 23.64 -17.64 -0.61
N SER A 114 24.74 -17.84 0.10
CA SER A 114 25.29 -16.84 1.02
C SER A 114 26.80 -16.95 1.09
N VAL A 115 27.44 -15.82 1.41
CA VAL A 115 28.87 -15.78 1.71
C VAL A 115 29.03 -15.53 3.20
N PRO A 116 29.75 -16.40 3.95
CA PRO A 116 29.92 -16.20 5.38
C PRO A 116 30.71 -14.92 5.64
N VAL A 117 30.20 -14.08 6.53
CA VAL A 117 30.87 -12.83 6.96
C VAL A 117 32.04 -13.19 7.88
N SER A 118 33.14 -13.65 7.27
CA SER A 118 34.35 -14.13 7.94
C SER A 118 35.58 -13.37 7.44
N ALA A 119 36.65 -13.35 8.24
CA ALA A 119 37.91 -12.70 7.85
C ALA A 119 38.49 -13.26 6.54
N LEU A 120 38.32 -14.56 6.29
CA LEU A 120 38.76 -15.20 5.05
C LEU A 120 37.93 -14.72 3.85
N ALA A 121 36.60 -14.69 3.96
CA ALA A 121 35.73 -14.23 2.89
C ALA A 121 35.99 -12.76 2.53
N TRP A 122 36.25 -11.91 3.52
CA TRP A 122 36.64 -10.52 3.30
C TRP A 122 37.93 -10.35 2.49
N GLN A 123 38.88 -11.29 2.60
CA GLN A 123 40.13 -11.25 1.84
C GLN A 123 39.95 -11.76 0.41
N MET A 124 39.07 -12.75 0.21
CA MET A 124 38.92 -13.44 -1.07
C MET A 124 37.84 -12.81 -1.96
N MET A 125 36.73 -12.35 -1.37
CA MET A 125 35.49 -11.94 -2.04
C MET A 125 34.82 -10.78 -1.29
N PRO A 126 35.49 -9.61 -1.16
CA PRO A 126 34.99 -8.51 -0.35
C PRO A 126 33.67 -7.92 -0.87
N VAL A 127 33.45 -7.93 -2.19
CA VAL A 127 32.25 -7.35 -2.81
C VAL A 127 31.02 -8.19 -2.45
N GLU A 128 31.17 -9.51 -2.49
CA GLU A 128 30.13 -10.48 -2.17
C GLU A 128 29.77 -10.40 -0.68
N VAL A 129 30.76 -10.26 0.21
CA VAL A 129 30.50 -10.05 1.64
C VAL A 129 29.72 -8.76 1.90
N ILE A 130 30.07 -7.67 1.20
CA ILE A 130 29.32 -6.41 1.27
C ILE A 130 27.89 -6.60 0.75
N ALA A 131 27.70 -7.32 -0.34
CA ALA A 131 26.39 -7.59 -0.92
C ALA A 131 25.49 -8.40 0.02
N GLU A 132 26.03 -9.48 0.63
CA GLU A 132 25.34 -10.30 1.64
C GLU A 132 24.91 -9.43 2.84
N ALA A 133 25.87 -8.68 3.41
CA ALA A 133 25.60 -7.83 4.56
C ALA A 133 24.55 -6.75 4.23
N ALA A 134 24.65 -6.12 3.06
CA ALA A 134 23.71 -5.11 2.61
C ALA A 134 22.31 -5.69 2.33
N TRP A 135 22.21 -6.94 1.89
CA TRP A 135 20.93 -7.63 1.71
C TRP A 135 20.29 -7.93 3.07
N LEU A 136 21.00 -8.61 3.98
CA LEU A 136 20.47 -8.99 5.30
C LEU A 136 20.12 -7.77 6.17
N LEU A 137 20.99 -6.76 6.23
CA LEU A 137 20.72 -5.53 6.98
C LEU A 137 19.77 -4.59 6.24
N GLY A 138 19.74 -4.66 4.91
CA GLY A 138 18.90 -3.82 4.08
C GLY A 138 17.42 -4.11 4.30
N ILE A 139 17.01 -5.38 4.37
CA ILE A 139 15.59 -5.77 4.55
C ILE A 139 14.93 -5.09 5.77
N PRO A 140 15.48 -5.16 7.00
CA PRO A 140 14.86 -4.50 8.15
C PRO A 140 14.87 -2.98 8.01
N VAL A 141 15.94 -2.39 7.46
CA VAL A 141 16.04 -0.94 7.23
C VAL A 141 14.96 -0.47 6.25
N VAL A 142 14.86 -1.09 5.06
CA VAL A 142 13.82 -0.75 4.08
C VAL A 142 12.42 -1.08 4.60
N GLY A 143 12.30 -2.09 5.46
CA GLY A 143 11.06 -2.43 6.13
C GLY A 143 10.53 -1.31 7.02
N VAL A 144 11.40 -0.76 7.88
CA VAL A 144 11.07 0.39 8.72
C VAL A 144 10.73 1.62 7.87
N VAL A 145 11.55 1.92 6.86
CA VAL A 145 11.31 3.07 5.95
C VAL A 145 9.98 2.91 5.21
N THR A 146 9.69 1.73 4.67
CA THR A 146 8.45 1.41 3.97
C THR A 146 7.23 1.56 4.86
N MET A 147 7.30 1.07 6.11
CA MET A 147 6.24 1.25 7.10
C MET A 147 5.97 2.72 7.40
N VAL A 148 7.01 3.53 7.57
CA VAL A 148 6.87 4.98 7.80
C VAL A 148 6.18 5.65 6.61
N ILE A 149 6.63 5.35 5.38
CA ILE A 149 6.04 5.91 4.17
C ILE A 149 4.57 5.50 4.03
N LEU A 150 4.26 4.21 4.14
CA LEU A 150 2.88 3.71 4.04
C LEU A 150 1.97 4.29 5.11
N ARG A 151 2.46 4.43 6.35
CA ARG A 151 1.73 5.07 7.44
C ARG A 151 1.41 6.53 7.10
N VAL A 152 2.40 7.31 6.65
CA VAL A 152 2.18 8.71 6.25
C VAL A 152 1.17 8.80 5.11
N GLN A 153 1.23 7.91 4.12
CA GLN A 153 0.32 7.92 2.97
C GLN A 153 -1.12 7.56 3.36
N LEU A 154 -1.33 6.53 4.16
CA LEU A 154 -2.66 6.07 4.57
C LEU A 154 -3.34 7.01 5.58
N PHE A 155 -2.56 7.68 6.43
CA PHE A 155 -3.10 8.63 7.42
C PHE A 155 -2.99 10.09 7.00
N SER A 156 -2.56 10.39 5.77
CA SER A 156 -2.60 11.76 5.25
C SER A 156 -4.05 12.20 5.04
N PRO A 157 -4.52 13.29 5.67
CA PRO A 157 -5.89 13.79 5.53
C PRO A 157 -6.11 14.42 4.14
N ARG A 158 -6.12 13.61 3.09
CA ARG A 158 -6.45 14.04 1.73
C ARG A 158 -7.96 14.27 1.52
N GLY A 159 -8.80 13.78 2.43
CA GLY A 159 -10.27 13.94 2.38
C GLY A 159 -10.82 15.27 2.89
N ALA A 160 -10.03 16.09 3.60
CA ALA A 160 -10.54 17.34 4.18
C ALA A 160 -10.83 18.44 3.13
N LYS A 161 -10.19 18.37 1.95
CA LYS A 161 -10.32 19.41 0.92
C LYS A 161 -11.61 19.28 0.08
N THR A 162 -12.15 18.08 -0.07
CA THR A 162 -13.35 17.87 -0.92
C THR A 162 -14.62 18.29 -0.19
N GLN A 163 -14.76 18.03 1.11
CA GLN A 163 -15.93 18.48 1.88
C GLN A 163 -15.98 20.00 2.04
N GLN A 164 -14.84 20.68 2.12
CA GLN A 164 -14.82 22.14 2.21
C GLN A 164 -15.26 22.81 0.91
N SER A 165 -14.97 22.18 -0.25
CA SER A 165 -15.44 22.68 -1.55
C SER A 165 -16.94 22.46 -1.75
N THR A 166 -17.52 21.38 -1.24
CA THR A 166 -18.98 21.15 -1.30
C THR A 166 -19.72 22.04 -0.30
N ALA A 167 -19.19 22.21 0.91
CA ALA A 167 -19.78 23.10 1.92
C ALA A 167 -19.67 24.60 1.54
N GLN A 168 -18.61 25.02 0.82
CA GLN A 168 -18.53 26.38 0.28
C GLN A 168 -19.47 26.61 -0.91
N HIS A 169 -19.79 25.58 -1.70
CA HIS A 169 -20.72 25.73 -2.83
C HIS A 169 -22.20 25.74 -2.38
N GLU A 170 -22.51 25.16 -1.22
CA GLU A 170 -23.86 25.16 -0.63
C GLU A 170 -24.12 26.37 0.28
N SER A 171 -23.08 27.13 0.62
CA SER A 171 -23.16 28.37 1.39
C SER A 171 -22.99 29.63 0.54
N GLU A 172 -23.18 29.55 -0.78
CA GLU A 172 -23.70 30.70 -1.52
C GLU A 172 -25.22 30.76 -1.27
N PRO A 173 -25.70 31.53 -0.27
CA PRO A 173 -27.11 31.85 -0.18
C PRO A 173 -27.52 32.48 -1.50
N CYS A 174 -28.73 32.17 -1.94
CA CYS A 174 -29.47 32.89 -2.96
C CYS A 174 -29.40 34.41 -2.69
N SER A 175 -28.32 35.06 -3.12
CA SER A 175 -28.26 36.49 -3.33
C SER A 175 -29.09 36.72 -4.56
N SER A 176 -30.38 36.93 -4.29
CA SER A 176 -31.38 37.54 -5.14
C SER A 176 -30.74 38.47 -6.18
N THR A 177 -30.55 37.96 -7.39
CA THR A 177 -30.43 38.81 -8.56
C THR A 177 -31.82 38.86 -9.17
N SER A 178 -32.49 39.97 -8.86
CA SER A 178 -33.80 40.36 -9.37
C SER A 178 -33.87 40.18 -10.89
N PRO A 179 -34.99 39.68 -11.45
CA PRO A 179 -35.20 39.67 -12.89
C PRO A 179 -35.65 41.07 -13.34
N ASP A 180 -34.69 41.99 -13.50
CA ASP A 180 -34.96 43.20 -14.26
C ASP A 180 -34.98 42.85 -15.75
N THR A 181 -36.22 42.64 -16.17
CA THR A 181 -36.72 42.76 -17.52
C THR A 181 -36.17 44.05 -18.14
N SER A 182 -35.27 43.94 -19.11
CA SER A 182 -35.10 44.96 -20.13
C SER A 182 -34.73 44.31 -21.45
N ALA A 183 -35.73 44.32 -22.32
CA ALA A 183 -35.62 44.09 -23.74
C ALA A 183 -34.49 44.93 -24.36
N SER A 184 -33.76 44.35 -25.31
CA SER A 184 -33.22 45.02 -26.50
C SER A 184 -32.27 44.05 -27.23
N HIS A 185 -32.67 43.43 -28.34
CA HIS A 185 -32.60 43.97 -29.71
C HIS A 185 -31.33 43.51 -30.45
N GLY A 186 -31.51 43.06 -31.71
CA GLY A 186 -30.44 42.86 -32.71
C GLY A 186 -29.84 41.45 -32.73
N ALA A 187 -30.28 40.52 -33.58
CA ALA A 187 -30.05 40.48 -35.02
C ALA A 187 -28.58 40.75 -35.42
N HIS A 188 -27.80 39.68 -35.69
CA HIS A 188 -27.07 39.55 -36.96
C HIS A 188 -26.34 38.20 -37.11
N ARG A 189 -26.71 37.47 -38.17
CA ARG A 189 -25.88 36.53 -38.95
C ARG A 189 -24.78 37.36 -39.67
N PRO A 190 -23.55 36.88 -39.90
CA PRO A 190 -23.25 35.92 -40.99
C PRO A 190 -22.12 34.91 -40.62
N GLN A 191 -22.21 33.64 -41.03
CA GLN A 191 -21.47 33.03 -42.15
C GLN A 191 -20.15 33.70 -42.55
N GLN A 192 -19.07 32.90 -42.54
CA GLN A 192 -17.86 32.85 -43.41
C GLN A 192 -16.70 32.29 -42.55
N HIS A 193 -15.82 31.38 -43.00
CA HIS A 193 -15.51 30.81 -44.31
C HIS A 193 -14.96 29.38 -44.10
#